data_AF-A0A2C9JMX0-F1
#
_entry.id   AF-A0A2C9JMX0-F1
#
_cell.length_a   1.000
_cell.length_b   1.000
_cell.length_c   1.000
_cell.angle_alpha   90.00
_cell.angle_beta   90.00
_cell.angle_gamma   90.00
#
_symmetry.space_group_name_H-M   'P 1'
#
loop_
_entity.id
_entity.type
_entity.pdbx_description
1 polymer ?
#
loop_
_entity_poly.entity_id
_entity_poly.type
_entity_poly.pdbx_seq_one_letter_code
_entity_poly.pdbx_strand_id
1 'polypeptide(L)'
;MLMEYGHNFSGPGNDVFRESRATLEPSEAHTSNFLHPVFYFYSSLPTESMMNCKSDAEIMPRPDFIHHVVEDFYTEWDRSHSHLLPLRRFLEHVLDTDLRTFYSESCFLLSMTRDRLPDFCDSNYLQGAGLFGTSQLVTSSISRGLMTLI
;
A
#
# COMPACT_ATOMS: atom_id res chain seq x y z
N MET A 1 -9.48 -5.20 -6.32
CA MET A 1 -9.51 -3.76 -6.65
C MET A 1 -10.75 -3.51 -7.46
N LEU A 2 -11.60 -2.58 -7.01
CA LEU A 2 -12.80 -2.17 -7.73
C LEU A 2 -12.60 -0.74 -8.23
N MET A 3 -13.24 -0.38 -9.33
CA MET A 3 -13.24 0.99 -9.84
C MET A 3 -14.59 1.63 -9.51
N GLU A 4 -14.57 2.81 -8.91
CA GLU A 4 -15.78 3.53 -8.46
C GLU A 4 -15.72 5.00 -8.84
N TYR A 5 -16.88 5.66 -8.90
CA TYR A 5 -16.91 7.12 -8.88
C TYR A 5 -17.46 7.58 -7.52
N GLY A 6 -17.12 8.81 -7.15
CA GLY A 6 -17.63 9.44 -5.93
C GLY A 6 -19.13 9.74 -5.96
N HIS A 7 -19.59 10.34 -4.86
CA HIS A 7 -21.00 10.64 -4.62
C HIS A 7 -21.61 11.52 -5.74
N ASN A 8 -22.82 11.19 -6.20
CA ASN A 8 -23.52 11.78 -7.36
C ASN A 8 -22.84 11.52 -8.72
N PHE A 9 -22.72 10.23 -9.02
CA PHE A 9 -22.19 9.62 -10.24
C PHE A 9 -22.80 10.16 -11.55
N SER A 10 -22.23 9.74 -12.68
CA SER A 10 -22.81 9.76 -14.05
C SER A 10 -24.18 9.06 -14.18
N GLY A 11 -25.25 9.62 -13.62
CA GLY A 11 -26.63 9.14 -13.74
C GLY A 11 -27.51 10.11 -14.54
N PRO A 12 -28.66 9.68 -15.06
CA PRO A 12 -29.63 10.58 -15.67
C PRO A 12 -29.98 11.73 -14.71
N GLY A 13 -29.75 12.97 -15.14
CA GLY A 13 -29.99 14.17 -14.33
C GLY A 13 -28.81 14.66 -13.49
N ASN A 14 -27.69 13.93 -13.44
CA ASN A 14 -26.48 14.38 -12.76
C ASN A 14 -25.57 15.17 -13.72
N ASP A 15 -25.07 16.31 -13.25
CA ASP A 15 -24.10 17.12 -13.99
C ASP A 15 -22.68 16.54 -13.82
N VAL A 16 -22.22 15.82 -14.84
CA VAL A 16 -20.87 15.25 -14.91
C VAL A 16 -19.79 16.28 -15.21
N PHE A 17 -20.15 17.51 -15.61
CA PHE A 17 -19.23 18.60 -15.90
C PHE A 17 -19.21 19.70 -14.84
N ARG A 18 -19.89 19.49 -13.70
CA ARG A 18 -19.93 20.46 -12.60
C ARG A 18 -18.53 20.92 -12.19
N GLU A 19 -18.45 22.16 -11.74
CA GLU A 19 -17.21 22.67 -11.14
C GLU A 19 -16.83 21.83 -9.91
N SER A 20 -15.53 21.73 -9.66
CA SER A 20 -14.97 20.94 -8.54
C SER A 20 -15.37 19.45 -8.56
N ARG A 21 -15.62 18.88 -9.75
CA ARG A 21 -15.90 17.45 -9.90
C ARG A 21 -14.70 16.53 -9.63
N ALA A 22 -13.48 17.06 -9.56
CA ALA A 22 -12.29 16.32 -9.20
C ALA A 22 -11.48 17.09 -8.16
N THR A 23 -10.76 16.32 -7.35
CA THR A 23 -9.81 16.84 -6.37
C THR A 23 -8.41 16.31 -6.68
N LEU A 24 -7.40 17.10 -6.31
CA LEU A 24 -6.01 16.66 -6.31
C LEU A 24 -5.56 16.24 -4.90
N GLU A 25 -6.39 16.47 -3.89
CA GLU A 25 -6.09 16.21 -2.49
C GLU A 25 -6.46 14.77 -2.08
N PRO A 26 -5.50 13.97 -1.60
CA PRO A 26 -5.75 12.60 -1.16
C PRO A 26 -6.80 12.42 -0.08
N SER A 27 -6.95 13.39 0.82
CA SER A 27 -7.98 13.33 1.87
C SER A 27 -9.40 13.41 1.30
N GLU A 28 -9.56 14.07 0.16
CA GLU A 28 -10.85 14.32 -0.47
C GLU A 28 -11.14 13.38 -1.64
N ALA A 29 -10.31 12.35 -1.88
CA ALA A 29 -10.41 11.47 -3.05
C ALA A 29 -11.81 10.85 -3.24
N HIS A 30 -12.49 10.53 -2.13
CA HIS A 30 -13.85 9.99 -2.11
C HIS A 30 -14.94 10.92 -2.71
N THR A 31 -14.63 12.21 -2.88
CA THR A 31 -15.54 13.21 -3.46
C THR A 31 -15.40 13.33 -4.99
N SER A 32 -14.35 12.72 -5.57
CA SER A 32 -14.03 12.84 -6.99
C SER A 32 -15.03 12.08 -7.86
N ASN A 33 -15.49 12.72 -8.93
CA ASN A 33 -16.55 12.22 -9.82
C ASN A 33 -16.00 11.62 -11.12
N PHE A 34 -14.79 11.07 -11.12
CA PHE A 34 -14.40 10.12 -12.14
C PHE A 34 -13.95 8.79 -11.53
N LEU A 35 -13.78 7.84 -12.43
CA LEU A 35 -13.52 6.46 -12.13
C LEU A 35 -12.11 6.29 -11.55
N HIS A 36 -12.02 5.85 -10.30
CA HIS A 36 -10.76 5.63 -9.60
C HIS A 36 -10.75 4.29 -8.84
N PRO A 37 -9.57 3.72 -8.57
CA PRO A 37 -9.45 2.50 -7.78
C PRO A 37 -9.88 2.75 -6.32
N VAL A 38 -10.62 1.80 -5.79
CA VAL A 38 -10.98 1.75 -4.37
C VAL A 38 -10.55 0.41 -3.79
N PHE A 39 -9.88 0.49 -2.64
CA PHE A 39 -9.42 -0.66 -1.88
C PHE A 39 -10.28 -0.85 -0.64
N TYR A 40 -10.89 -2.02 -0.56
CA TYR A 40 -11.68 -2.47 0.58
C TYR A 40 -10.86 -3.45 1.38
N PHE A 41 -10.67 -3.16 2.66
CA PHE A 41 -10.04 -4.09 3.58
C PHE A 41 -11.10 -4.67 4.53
N TYR A 42 -11.11 -6.00 4.60
CA TYR A 42 -11.89 -6.74 5.58
C TYR A 42 -10.95 -7.67 6.34
N SER A 43 -10.99 -7.58 7.66
CA SER A 43 -10.32 -8.49 8.58
C SER A 43 -10.77 -9.95 8.40
N SER A 44 -12.01 -10.15 7.93
CA SER A 44 -12.57 -11.44 7.53
C SER A 44 -13.36 -11.30 6.24
N LEU A 45 -13.36 -12.34 5.39
CA LEU A 45 -14.10 -12.31 4.14
C LEU A 45 -15.60 -12.02 4.35
N PRO A 46 -16.21 -11.13 3.53
CA PRO A 46 -17.64 -10.87 3.61
C PRO A 46 -18.47 -12.15 3.45
N THR A 47 -19.48 -12.31 4.31
CA THR A 47 -20.40 -13.46 4.25
C THR A 47 -21.55 -13.20 3.30
N GLU A 48 -22.23 -14.27 2.87
CA GLU A 48 -23.44 -14.16 2.05
C GLU A 48 -24.53 -13.31 2.74
N SER A 49 -24.71 -13.46 4.06
CA SER A 49 -25.64 -12.63 4.81
C SER A 49 -25.29 -11.15 4.73
N MET A 50 -24.00 -10.79 4.80
CA MET A 50 -23.57 -9.40 4.67
C MET A 50 -23.84 -8.86 3.26
N MET A 51 -23.63 -9.68 2.23
CA MET A 51 -23.96 -9.32 0.85
C MET A 51 -25.45 -9.06 0.66
N ASN A 52 -26.31 -9.83 1.34
CA ASN A 52 -27.76 -9.67 1.27
C ASN A 52 -28.31 -8.53 2.13
N CYS A 53 -27.55 -8.09 3.15
CA CYS A 53 -27.96 -7.01 4.06
C CYS A 53 -27.42 -5.62 3.66
N LYS A 54 -26.52 -5.52 2.67
CA LYS A 54 -26.01 -4.23 2.19
C LYS A 54 -27.14 -3.42 1.54
N SER A 55 -27.01 -2.09 1.53
CA SER A 55 -28.00 -1.26 0.83
C SER A 55 -27.90 -1.40 -0.69
N ASP A 56 -28.97 -1.07 -1.41
CA ASP A 56 -28.98 -1.08 -2.89
C ASP A 56 -27.96 -0.11 -3.49
N ALA A 57 -27.57 0.93 -2.75
CA ALA A 57 -26.57 1.91 -3.16
C ALA A 57 -25.13 1.42 -2.99
N GLU A 58 -24.90 0.38 -2.17
CA GLU A 58 -23.58 -0.16 -1.89
C GLU A 58 -23.28 -1.36 -2.79
N ILE A 59 -22.10 -1.38 -3.43
CA ILE A 59 -21.68 -2.51 -4.27
C ILE A 59 -21.20 -3.67 -3.40
N MET A 60 -20.50 -3.36 -2.31
CA MET A 60 -19.93 -4.30 -1.35
C MET A 60 -20.43 -3.98 0.07
N PRO A 61 -20.45 -4.95 1.00
CA PRO A 61 -20.70 -4.69 2.40
C PRO A 61 -19.72 -3.67 2.97
N ARG A 62 -20.05 -3.03 4.08
CA ARG A 62 -19.16 -2.02 4.68
C ARG A 62 -17.83 -2.67 5.12
N PRO A 63 -16.66 -2.17 4.66
CA PRO A 63 -15.35 -2.67 5.07
C PRO A 63 -14.92 -2.13 6.44
N ASP A 64 -13.89 -2.74 7.01
CA ASP A 64 -13.21 -2.23 8.20
C ASP A 64 -12.45 -0.94 7.88
N PHE A 65 -11.76 -0.93 6.72
CA PHE A 65 -11.08 0.24 6.19
C PHE A 65 -11.28 0.35 4.68
N ILE A 66 -11.35 1.59 4.20
CA ILE A 66 -11.49 1.92 2.78
C ILE A 66 -10.43 2.93 2.38
N HIS A 67 -9.84 2.75 1.20
CA HIS A 67 -8.93 3.72 0.61
C HIS A 67 -9.36 4.06 -0.80
N HIS A 68 -9.70 5.33 -1.00
CA HIS A 68 -9.90 5.93 -2.32
C HIS A 68 -8.57 6.46 -2.81
N VAL A 69 -8.13 5.98 -3.97
CA VAL A 69 -6.99 6.58 -4.66
C VAL A 69 -7.47 7.87 -5.32
N VAL A 70 -6.68 8.95 -5.22
CA VAL A 70 -6.96 10.17 -5.98
C VAL A 70 -7.06 9.82 -7.44
N GLU A 71 -8.06 10.39 -8.07
CA GLU A 71 -8.31 10.19 -9.46
C GLU A 71 -7.28 10.94 -10.33
N ASP A 72 -6.89 10.35 -11.46
CA ASP A 72 -6.01 10.97 -12.44
C ASP A 72 -6.68 10.97 -13.82
N PHE A 73 -6.63 12.11 -14.51
CA PHE A 73 -7.18 12.30 -15.85
C PHE A 73 -6.63 11.29 -16.87
N TYR A 74 -5.37 10.86 -16.70
CA TYR A 74 -4.72 9.90 -17.59
C TYR A 74 -5.01 8.45 -17.20
N THR A 75 -5.80 8.20 -16.15
CA THR A 75 -6.00 6.87 -15.55
C THR A 75 -4.68 6.21 -15.14
N GLU A 76 -3.71 7.03 -14.73
CA GLU A 76 -2.41 6.61 -14.22
C GLU A 76 -2.32 6.90 -12.72
N TRP A 77 -2.07 5.87 -11.91
CA TRP A 77 -2.01 5.99 -10.45
C TRP A 77 -0.61 5.83 -9.87
N ASP A 78 0.37 6.52 -10.49
CA ASP A 78 1.80 6.35 -10.18
C ASP A 78 2.44 7.56 -9.47
N ARG A 79 1.74 8.69 -9.40
CA ARG A 79 2.20 9.87 -8.66
C ARG A 79 2.53 9.53 -7.21
N SER A 80 3.75 9.88 -6.81
CA SER A 80 4.29 9.47 -5.52
C SER A 80 3.49 10.01 -4.32
N HIS A 81 3.09 11.29 -4.35
CA HIS A 81 2.45 11.94 -3.21
C HIS A 81 0.93 11.71 -3.15
N SER A 82 0.26 11.58 -4.30
CA SER A 82 -1.20 11.45 -4.33
C SER A 82 -1.70 10.01 -4.42
N HIS A 83 -0.89 9.08 -4.94
CA HIS A 83 -1.31 7.69 -5.15
C HIS A 83 -0.45 6.72 -4.34
N LEU A 84 0.86 6.67 -4.61
CA LEU A 84 1.72 5.61 -4.07
C LEU A 84 1.94 5.71 -2.56
N LEU A 85 2.26 6.90 -2.05
CA LEU A 85 2.52 7.11 -0.63
C LEU A 85 1.26 6.90 0.22
N PRO A 86 0.09 7.49 -0.11
CA PRO A 86 -1.15 7.22 0.61
C PRO A 86 -1.53 5.74 0.60
N LEU A 87 -1.42 5.08 -0.56
CA LEU A 87 -1.71 3.65 -0.68
C LEU A 87 -0.77 2.81 0.18
N ARG A 88 0.54 3.09 0.16
CA ARG A 88 1.50 2.38 1.02
C ARG A 88 1.14 2.57 2.49
N ARG A 89 0.81 3.80 2.92
CA ARG A 89 0.43 4.08 4.31
C ARG A 89 -0.85 3.35 4.72
N PHE A 90 -1.83 3.28 3.82
CA PHE A 90 -3.04 2.48 4.03
C PHE A 90 -2.69 0.99 4.21
N LEU A 91 -1.89 0.42 3.31
CA LEU A 91 -1.48 -0.98 3.39
C LEU A 91 -0.66 -1.27 4.65
N GLU A 92 0.30 -0.41 5.00
CA GLU A 92 1.07 -0.51 6.24
C GLU A 92 0.16 -0.50 7.47
N HIS A 93 -0.88 0.34 7.47
CA HIS A 93 -1.84 0.44 8.56
C HIS A 93 -2.72 -0.81 8.69
N VAL A 94 -3.31 -1.29 7.60
CA VAL A 94 -4.25 -2.42 7.65
C VAL A 94 -3.54 -3.77 7.83
N LEU A 95 -2.26 -3.87 7.43
CA LEU A 95 -1.45 -5.08 7.61
C LEU A 95 -0.59 -5.06 8.88
N ASP A 96 -0.49 -3.92 9.57
CA ASP A 96 0.43 -3.70 10.71
C ASP A 96 1.89 -4.08 10.41
N THR A 97 2.33 -3.79 9.18
CA THR A 97 3.68 -4.10 8.68
C THR A 97 4.29 -2.89 7.97
N ASP A 98 5.57 -2.64 8.18
CA ASP A 98 6.32 -1.62 7.41
C ASP A 98 6.67 -2.18 6.01
N LEU A 99 6.11 -1.55 4.97
CA LEU A 99 6.27 -1.98 3.58
C LEU A 99 7.41 -1.26 2.85
N ARG A 100 8.25 -0.50 3.55
CA ARG A 100 9.43 0.12 2.94
C ARG A 100 10.47 -0.94 2.61
N THR A 101 11.07 -0.78 1.44
CA THR A 101 12.32 -1.47 1.13
C THR A 101 13.47 -0.72 1.79
N PHE A 102 14.34 -1.47 2.47
CA PHE A 102 15.49 -0.91 3.18
C PHE A 102 16.78 -1.35 2.47
N TYR A 103 17.73 -0.44 2.34
CA TYR A 103 19.08 -0.82 1.89
C TYR A 103 19.74 -1.72 2.94
N SER A 104 20.69 -2.56 2.51
CA SER A 104 21.43 -3.46 3.41
C SER A 104 22.08 -2.72 4.58
N GLU A 105 22.57 -1.50 4.36
CA GLU A 105 23.11 -0.63 5.42
C GLU A 105 22.05 -0.25 6.46
N SER A 106 20.85 0.12 6.00
CA SER A 106 19.73 0.43 6.89
C SER A 106 19.27 -0.80 7.68
N CYS A 107 19.19 -1.97 7.03
CA CYS A 107 18.86 -3.23 7.71
C CYS A 107 19.92 -3.60 8.75
N PHE A 108 21.21 -3.44 8.43
CA PHE A 108 22.30 -3.67 9.39
C PHE A 108 22.19 -2.73 10.60
N LEU A 109 21.98 -1.43 10.38
CA LEU A 109 21.80 -0.49 11.48
C LEU A 109 20.59 -0.87 12.35
N LEU A 110 19.46 -1.22 11.73
CA LEU A 110 18.26 -1.65 12.44
C LEU A 110 18.53 -2.94 13.24
N SER A 111 19.20 -3.94 12.67
CA SER A 111 19.54 -5.20 13.36
C SER A 111 20.44 -5.01 14.56
N MET A 112 21.23 -3.93 14.57
CA MET A 112 22.12 -3.60 15.68
C MET A 112 21.46 -2.70 16.75
N THR A 113 20.32 -2.08 16.45
CA THR A 113 19.74 -1.02 17.31
C THR A 113 18.29 -1.25 17.72
N ARG A 114 17.59 -2.23 17.14
CA ARG A 114 16.17 -2.51 17.39
C ARG A 114 15.96 -4.00 17.66
N ASP A 115 15.06 -4.32 18.58
CA ASP A 115 14.70 -5.71 18.91
C ASP A 115 13.81 -6.35 17.84
N ARG A 116 13.00 -5.56 17.13
CA ARG A 116 12.13 -6.01 16.03
C ARG A 116 12.55 -5.34 14.73
N LEU A 117 12.76 -6.15 13.70
CA LEU A 117 13.15 -5.71 12.38
C LEU A 117 11.96 -5.68 11.42
N PRO A 118 11.96 -4.79 10.41
CA PRO A 118 11.02 -4.87 9.31
C PRO A 118 11.14 -6.21 8.58
N ASP A 119 10.01 -6.78 8.15
CA ASP A 119 9.95 -8.09 7.49
C ASP A 119 10.88 -8.17 6.28
N PHE A 120 11.06 -7.05 5.55
CA PHE A 120 12.02 -6.97 4.45
C PHE A 120 13.46 -7.28 4.88
N CYS A 121 13.90 -6.74 6.02
CA CYS A 121 15.26 -6.96 6.53
C CYS A 121 15.43 -8.38 7.05
N ASP A 122 14.42 -8.92 7.73
CA ASP A 122 14.47 -10.29 8.24
C ASP A 122 14.45 -11.31 7.09
N SER A 123 13.49 -11.18 6.17
CA SER A 123 13.28 -12.13 5.08
C SER A 123 14.30 -12.03 3.95
N ASN A 124 15.04 -10.92 3.83
CA ASN A 124 16.04 -10.76 2.77
C ASN A 124 17.46 -10.58 3.32
N TYR A 125 17.69 -9.51 4.09
CA TYR A 125 19.04 -9.16 4.55
C TYR A 125 19.62 -10.24 5.48
N LEU A 126 18.87 -10.66 6.51
CA LEU A 126 19.32 -11.68 7.46
C LEU A 126 19.35 -13.09 6.87
N GLN A 127 18.52 -13.37 5.86
CA GLN A 127 18.57 -14.62 5.11
C GLN A 127 19.70 -14.65 4.06
N GLY A 128 20.52 -13.59 3.96
CA GLY A 128 21.63 -13.54 3.02
C GLY A 128 21.20 -13.45 1.55
N ALA A 129 19.97 -13.03 1.27
CA ALA A 129 19.44 -12.88 -0.10
C ALA A 129 20.04 -11.67 -0.87
N GLY A 130 21.05 -11.01 -0.29
CA GLY A 130 21.81 -9.95 -0.95
C GLY A 130 22.85 -10.49 -1.93
N LEU A 131 23.40 -9.61 -2.76
CA LEU A 131 24.52 -9.96 -3.62
C LEU A 131 25.74 -10.31 -2.75
N PHE A 132 26.31 -11.50 -2.98
CA PHE A 132 27.55 -11.90 -2.31
C PHE A 132 28.67 -10.93 -2.67
N GLY A 133 29.41 -10.49 -1.65
CA GLY A 133 30.64 -9.73 -1.85
C GLY A 133 31.65 -10.53 -2.67
N THR A 134 32.66 -9.86 -3.24
CA THR A 134 33.75 -10.56 -3.92
C THR A 134 34.43 -11.55 -2.97
N SER A 135 35.10 -12.57 -3.50
CA SER A 135 35.79 -13.59 -2.69
C SER A 135 36.78 -12.97 -1.69
N GLN A 136 37.44 -11.86 -2.05
CA GLN A 136 38.30 -11.13 -1.12
C GLN A 136 37.52 -10.51 0.06
N LEU A 137 36.35 -9.93 -0.21
CA LEU A 137 35.47 -9.33 0.79
C LEU A 137 34.92 -10.38 1.75
N VAL A 138 34.47 -11.52 1.24
CA VAL A 138 33.99 -12.64 2.07
C VAL A 138 35.11 -13.16 2.97
N THR A 139 36.31 -13.38 2.43
CA THR A 139 37.46 -13.86 3.21
C THR A 139 37.85 -12.86 4.31
N SER A 140 37.86 -11.57 3.98
CA SER A 140 38.11 -10.50 4.94
C SER A 140 37.05 -10.46 6.04
N SER A 141 35.76 -10.58 5.70
CA SER A 141 34.67 -10.59 6.67
C SER A 141 34.74 -11.78 7.63
N ILE A 142 35.07 -12.98 7.13
CA ILE A 142 35.28 -14.17 7.96
C ILE A 142 36.46 -13.97 8.92
N SER A 143 37.60 -13.48 8.42
CA SER A 143 38.79 -13.24 9.27
C SER A 143 38.54 -12.23 10.39
N ARG A 144 37.57 -11.34 10.21
CA ARG A 144 37.17 -10.31 11.19
C ARG A 144 35.99 -10.75 12.06
N GLY A 145 35.48 -11.97 11.90
CA GLY A 145 34.34 -12.49 12.66
C GLY A 145 33.00 -11.83 12.32
N LEU A 146 32.89 -11.18 11.16
CA LEU A 146 31.67 -10.49 10.71
C LEU A 146 30.72 -11.40 9.92
N MET A 147 31.18 -12.61 9.55
CA MET A 147 30.39 -13.64 8.89
C MET A 147 30.83 -15.02 9.37
N THR A 148 29.86 -15.91 9.57
CA THR A 148 30.08 -17.32 9.89
C THR A 148 29.92 -18.15 8.62
N LEU A 149 30.78 -19.16 8.43
CA LEU A 149 30.57 -20.17 7.39
C LEU A 149 29.30 -20.96 7.75
N ILE A 150 28.32 -20.96 6.86
CA ILE A 150 27.16 -21.87 6.89
C ILE A 150 27.57 -23.17 6.21
#